data_AF-A0A6A6Y9U8-F1
#
_entry.id   AF-A0A6A6Y9U8-F1
#
_cell.length_a   1.000
_cell.length_b   1.000
_cell.length_c   1.000
_cell.angle_alpha   90.00
_cell.angle_beta   90.00
_cell.angle_gamma   90.00
#
_symmetry.space_group_name_H-M   'P 1'
#
loop_
_entity.id
_entity.type
_entity.pdbx_description
1 polymer ?
#
loop_
_entity_poly.entity_id
_entity_poly.type
_entity_poly.pdbx_seq_one_letter_code
_entity_poly.pdbx_strand_id
1 'polypeptide(L)'
;MRQNYSWGRLRISEEIGRKLFTSLMVHPSFLAVVHLFGEKTEPVEESLSVYFCHPLSQYRPKSQEIPPFMNGGYVVGYNLKYAARHGRSFLEDPFSVRDAGLFQFYAKGSHTVERCNWIFINLPETLEQRLAEVLKDAEGIECDLQFQINAMVLLDATKDWKIYVNFLEEFFRRLLEVGFYTKVDGPTNSGDINADFSDIRKLQLFTDKLRGLHQSIRLNLDLGAGLQQSMNDMGKTSDMTSSARSSALESFNSQMNMFIWQHRTHLGRIESLIARAQGVSSLIQSILDIRTADSSTRINSAVHDITEQGMEENKLIKRLTHQSTQDTRAMKVIAFISAIFLPSTFVAVGLQWWYFRRQR
;
A
#
# COMPACT_ATOMS: atom_id res chain seq x y z
N MET A 1 9.93 -10.89 -25.89
CA MET A 1 8.83 -9.94 -26.21
C MET A 1 8.92 -8.74 -25.28
N ARG A 2 8.65 -7.52 -25.77
CA ARG A 2 8.79 -6.27 -25.00
C ARG A 2 7.49 -5.48 -24.91
N GLN A 3 7.36 -4.68 -23.85
CA GLN A 3 6.39 -3.61 -23.67
C GLN A 3 7.14 -2.28 -23.48
N ASN A 4 6.48 -1.15 -23.76
CA ASN A 4 7.10 0.18 -23.54
C ASN A 4 7.25 0.52 -22.05
N TYR A 5 6.28 0.07 -21.26
CA TYR A 5 6.16 0.22 -19.83
C TYR A 5 5.29 -0.94 -19.33
N SER A 6 5.31 -1.23 -18.02
CA SER A 6 4.68 -2.43 -17.45
C SER A 6 3.17 -2.58 -17.74
N TRP A 7 2.47 -1.48 -18.02
CA TRP A 7 1.03 -1.44 -18.35
C TRP A 7 0.76 -1.20 -19.84
N GLY A 8 1.78 -1.24 -20.68
CA GLY A 8 1.65 -1.03 -22.12
C GLY A 8 1.26 -2.32 -22.85
N ARG A 9 0.77 -2.19 -24.09
CA ARG A 9 0.52 -3.36 -24.94
C ARG A 9 1.83 -4.09 -25.25
N LEU A 10 1.76 -5.41 -25.35
CA LEU A 10 2.83 -6.20 -25.94
C LEU A 10 3.03 -5.77 -27.40
N ARG A 11 4.29 -5.62 -27.82
CA ARG A 11 4.64 -5.27 -29.20
C ARG A 11 4.57 -6.48 -30.15
N ILE A 12 3.44 -7.18 -30.16
CA ILE A 12 3.18 -8.32 -31.04
C ILE A 12 1.70 -8.34 -31.41
N SER A 13 1.38 -8.56 -32.68
CA SER A 13 -0.01 -8.75 -33.10
C SER A 13 -0.49 -10.15 -32.73
N GLU A 14 -1.79 -10.34 -32.57
CA GLU A 14 -2.37 -11.66 -32.27
C GLU A 14 -1.99 -12.70 -33.33
N GLU A 15 -2.01 -12.34 -34.61
CA GLU A 15 -1.68 -13.25 -35.71
C GLU A 15 -0.22 -13.73 -35.63
N ILE A 16 0.73 -12.82 -35.40
CA ILE A 16 2.14 -13.15 -35.25
C ILE A 16 2.35 -13.96 -33.96
N GLY A 17 1.68 -13.58 -32.88
CA GLY A 17 1.70 -14.31 -31.60
C GLY A 17 1.24 -15.75 -31.76
N ARG A 18 0.12 -15.97 -32.44
CA ARG A 18 -0.43 -17.31 -32.72
C ARG A 18 0.55 -18.13 -33.57
N LYS A 19 1.06 -17.58 -34.67
CA LYS A 19 2.05 -18.26 -35.52
C LYS A 19 3.32 -18.63 -34.74
N LEU A 20 3.85 -17.70 -33.94
CA LEU A 20 5.02 -17.93 -33.10
C LEU A 20 4.76 -19.03 -32.07
N PHE A 21 3.66 -18.94 -31.32
CA PHE A 21 3.31 -19.91 -30.29
C PHE A 21 3.08 -21.31 -30.86
N THR A 22 2.44 -21.41 -32.02
CA THR A 22 2.31 -22.70 -32.72
C THR A 22 3.67 -23.24 -33.17
N SER A 23 4.54 -22.40 -33.75
CA SER A 23 5.87 -22.83 -34.22
C SER A 23 6.81 -23.27 -33.09
N LEU A 24 6.70 -22.65 -31.91
CA LEU A 24 7.50 -22.96 -30.73
C LEU A 24 6.87 -24.02 -29.81
N MET A 25 5.71 -24.57 -30.21
CA MET A 25 4.95 -25.56 -29.44
C MET A 25 4.63 -25.08 -28.01
N VAL A 26 4.19 -23.82 -27.92
CA VAL A 26 3.85 -23.20 -26.63
C VAL A 26 2.63 -23.87 -26.02
N HIS A 27 2.75 -24.24 -24.75
CA HIS A 27 1.67 -24.87 -24.02
C HIS A 27 0.52 -23.89 -23.75
N PRO A 28 -0.76 -24.28 -23.88
CA PRO A 28 -1.89 -23.38 -23.69
C PRO A 28 -1.92 -22.65 -22.34
N SER A 29 -1.48 -23.29 -21.25
CA SER A 29 -1.38 -22.63 -19.93
C SER A 29 -0.45 -21.42 -19.91
N PHE A 30 0.46 -21.28 -20.88
CA PHE A 30 1.28 -20.07 -20.97
C PHE A 30 0.44 -18.83 -21.32
N LEU A 31 -0.75 -18.98 -21.91
CA LEU A 31 -1.64 -17.86 -22.15
C LEU A 31 -2.06 -17.16 -20.85
N ALA A 32 -2.14 -17.89 -19.73
CA ALA A 32 -2.38 -17.28 -18.43
C ALA A 32 -1.24 -16.32 -18.01
N VAL A 33 0.01 -16.67 -18.33
CA VAL A 33 1.15 -15.77 -18.14
C VAL A 33 1.06 -14.59 -19.10
N VAL A 34 0.76 -14.82 -20.38
CA VAL A 34 0.64 -13.77 -21.39
C VAL A 34 -0.45 -12.75 -21.03
N HIS A 35 -1.59 -13.19 -20.48
CA HIS A 35 -2.69 -12.29 -20.09
C HIS A 35 -2.33 -11.33 -18.95
N LEU A 36 -1.32 -11.65 -18.13
CA LEU A 36 -0.79 -10.69 -17.15
C LEU A 36 -0.18 -9.45 -17.82
N PHE A 37 0.23 -9.59 -19.09
CA PHE A 37 0.85 -8.55 -19.89
C PHE A 37 -0.19 -7.98 -20.86
N GLY A 38 -0.46 -6.68 -20.72
CA GLY A 38 -1.44 -6.01 -21.54
C GLY A 38 -1.61 -4.57 -21.14
N GLU A 39 -2.52 -3.90 -21.85
CA GLU A 39 -2.93 -2.55 -21.46
C GLU A 39 -3.70 -2.62 -20.14
N LYS A 40 -3.17 -1.94 -19.12
CA LYS A 40 -3.83 -1.82 -17.81
C LYS A 40 -4.08 -0.35 -17.52
N THR A 41 -5.29 -0.05 -17.05
CA THR A 41 -5.67 1.28 -16.56
C THR A 41 -5.47 1.42 -15.05
N GLU A 42 -5.42 0.30 -14.33
CA GLU A 42 -5.32 0.21 -12.88
C GLU A 42 -4.39 -0.94 -12.45
N PRO A 43 -3.87 -0.95 -11.22
CA PRO A 43 -3.10 -2.04 -10.64
C PRO A 43 -3.99 -3.27 -10.36
N VAL A 44 -4.44 -3.93 -11.43
CA VAL A 44 -5.24 -5.15 -11.39
C VAL A 44 -4.32 -6.36 -11.53
N GLU A 45 -4.61 -7.42 -10.77
CA GLU A 45 -3.86 -8.70 -10.74
C GLU A 45 -2.43 -8.60 -10.17
N GLU A 46 -2.12 -7.59 -9.36
CA GLU A 46 -0.81 -7.50 -8.70
C GLU A 46 -0.53 -8.69 -7.75
N SER A 47 -1.60 -9.28 -7.20
CA SER A 47 -1.56 -10.46 -6.34
C SER A 47 -1.63 -11.79 -7.10
N LEU A 48 -1.69 -11.77 -8.44
CA LEU A 48 -1.72 -12.97 -9.25
C LEU A 48 -0.30 -13.48 -9.52
N SER A 49 -0.13 -14.78 -9.34
CA SER A 49 1.03 -15.54 -9.79
C SER A 49 0.54 -16.76 -10.56
N VAL A 50 1.22 -17.05 -11.65
CA VAL A 50 0.98 -18.17 -12.54
C VAL A 50 2.25 -18.99 -12.54
N TYR A 51 2.09 -20.28 -12.26
CA TYR A 51 3.16 -21.27 -12.33
C TYR A 51 2.56 -22.57 -12.84
N PHE A 52 3.22 -23.18 -13.82
CA PHE A 52 2.92 -24.55 -14.24
C PHE A 52 4.20 -25.26 -14.65
N CYS A 53 4.27 -26.55 -14.35
CA CYS A 53 5.32 -27.45 -14.82
C CYS A 53 4.68 -28.79 -15.14
N HIS A 54 4.80 -29.23 -16.39
CA HIS A 54 4.21 -30.50 -16.85
C HIS A 54 5.28 -31.34 -17.54
N PRO A 55 5.45 -32.62 -17.16
CA PRO A 55 6.25 -33.54 -17.94
C PRO A 55 5.54 -33.84 -19.27
N LEU A 56 6.29 -33.90 -20.38
CA LEU A 56 5.70 -34.16 -21.70
C LEU A 56 5.06 -35.56 -21.80
N SER A 57 5.44 -36.48 -20.92
CA SER A 57 4.85 -37.82 -20.82
C SER A 57 3.36 -37.83 -20.45
N GLN A 58 2.84 -36.74 -19.86
CA GLN A 58 1.44 -36.56 -19.51
C GLN A 58 0.60 -36.01 -20.68
N TYR A 59 1.24 -35.55 -21.76
CA TYR A 59 0.62 -34.95 -22.94
C TYR A 59 0.18 -35.98 -24.01
N ARG A 60 -0.28 -37.16 -23.58
CA ARG A 60 -0.63 -38.27 -24.48
C ARG A 60 -2.03 -38.11 -25.09
N PRO A 61 -2.18 -37.87 -26.41
CA PRO A 61 -3.44 -38.18 -27.07
C PRO A 61 -3.63 -39.70 -27.06
N LYS A 62 -4.82 -40.17 -26.66
CA LYS A 62 -5.14 -41.61 -26.45
C LYS A 62 -5.06 -42.50 -27.71
N SER A 63 -4.65 -41.99 -28.88
CA SER A 63 -4.86 -42.65 -30.17
C SER A 63 -3.75 -42.51 -31.22
N GLN A 64 -2.53 -42.06 -30.87
CA GLN A 64 -1.44 -41.97 -31.85
C GLN A 64 -0.13 -42.58 -31.34
N GLU A 65 0.59 -43.26 -32.25
CA GLU A 65 1.94 -43.76 -32.04
C GLU A 65 2.85 -42.61 -31.60
N ILE A 66 3.67 -42.89 -30.58
CA ILE A 66 4.56 -41.93 -29.94
C ILE A 66 5.60 -41.45 -30.98
N PRO A 67 5.64 -40.15 -31.31
CA PRO A 67 6.81 -39.63 -32.01
C PRO A 67 8.04 -39.84 -31.11
N PRO A 68 9.15 -40.43 -31.60
CA PRO A 68 10.30 -40.83 -30.77
C PRO A 68 10.89 -39.72 -29.88
N PHE A 69 10.63 -38.45 -30.21
CA PHE A 69 11.07 -37.26 -29.47
C PHE A 69 10.22 -36.91 -28.23
N MET A 70 9.11 -37.61 -27.97
CA MET A 70 8.26 -37.38 -26.78
C MET A 70 8.55 -38.33 -25.60
N ASN A 71 9.60 -39.16 -25.69
CA ASN A 71 9.98 -40.11 -24.63
C ASN A 71 10.70 -39.47 -23.42
N GLY A 72 10.81 -38.14 -23.37
CA GLY A 72 11.34 -37.41 -22.22
C GLY A 72 11.32 -35.90 -22.43
N GLY A 73 11.16 -35.14 -21.35
CA GLY A 73 11.13 -33.68 -21.38
C GLY A 73 10.01 -33.08 -20.55
N TYR A 74 9.96 -31.75 -20.52
CA TYR A 74 9.01 -30.99 -19.73
C TYR A 74 8.71 -29.64 -20.36
N VAL A 75 7.62 -29.05 -19.90
CA VAL A 75 7.28 -27.66 -20.17
C VAL A 75 7.08 -26.95 -18.85
N VAL A 76 7.66 -25.77 -18.71
CA VAL A 76 7.52 -24.93 -17.53
C VAL A 76 7.22 -23.51 -17.96
N GLY A 77 6.33 -22.84 -17.22
CA GLY A 77 6.08 -21.44 -17.43
C GLY A 77 5.61 -20.76 -16.16
N TYR A 78 6.02 -19.51 -16.00
CA TYR A 78 5.70 -18.71 -14.82
C TYR A 78 5.80 -17.21 -15.06
N ASN A 79 5.19 -16.42 -14.18
CA ASN A 79 5.55 -15.02 -13.99
C ASN A 79 6.37 -14.82 -12.71
N LEU A 80 7.29 -13.87 -12.76
CA LEU A 80 8.20 -13.51 -11.69
C LEU A 80 8.13 -12.01 -11.44
N LYS A 81 8.02 -11.61 -10.18
CA LYS A 81 7.98 -10.19 -9.80
C LYS A 81 9.37 -9.68 -9.44
N TYR A 82 9.78 -8.54 -9.95
CA TYR A 82 11.07 -7.93 -9.64
C TYR A 82 10.94 -6.43 -9.37
N ALA A 83 11.77 -5.92 -8.46
CA ALA A 83 11.89 -4.49 -8.23
C ALA A 83 12.79 -3.88 -9.30
N ALA A 84 12.42 -2.72 -9.84
CA ALA A 84 13.24 -1.99 -10.81
C ALA A 84 13.06 -0.48 -10.65
N ARG A 85 14.17 0.26 -10.81
CA ARG A 85 14.12 1.72 -10.85
C ARG A 85 13.41 2.19 -12.12
N HIS A 86 12.55 3.18 -11.99
CA HIS A 86 11.82 3.75 -13.14
C HIS A 86 12.40 5.08 -13.64
N GLY A 87 13.37 5.67 -12.94
CA GLY A 87 14.07 6.88 -13.39
C GLY A 87 13.21 8.15 -13.47
N ARG A 88 12.07 8.17 -12.75
CA ARG A 88 11.15 9.32 -12.74
C ARG A 88 11.50 10.18 -11.52
N SER A 89 12.06 11.36 -11.75
CA SER A 89 12.57 12.25 -10.69
C SER A 89 11.47 12.92 -9.84
N PHE A 90 10.23 12.96 -10.35
CA PHE A 90 9.11 13.62 -9.69
C PHE A 90 8.35 12.72 -8.69
N LEU A 91 8.64 11.40 -8.66
CA LEU A 91 8.04 10.49 -7.70
C LEU A 91 8.98 10.28 -6.52
N GLU A 92 8.41 10.28 -5.32
CA GLU A 92 9.16 10.08 -4.08
C GLU A 92 9.70 8.65 -3.96
N ASP A 93 8.94 7.67 -4.43
CA ASP A 93 9.41 6.30 -4.63
C ASP A 93 10.14 6.18 -5.97
N PRO A 94 11.43 5.79 -6.01
CA PRO A 94 12.16 5.61 -7.25
C PRO A 94 11.97 4.22 -7.88
N PHE A 95 11.30 3.29 -7.20
CA PHE A 95 11.13 1.90 -7.62
C PHE A 95 9.71 1.59 -8.10
N SER A 96 9.63 0.55 -8.92
CA SER A 96 8.38 -0.08 -9.36
C SER A 96 8.56 -1.59 -9.30
N VAL A 97 7.53 -2.32 -8.88
CA VAL A 97 7.51 -3.78 -9.05
C VAL A 97 6.98 -4.08 -10.45
N ARG A 98 7.66 -4.97 -11.17
CA ARG A 98 7.34 -5.36 -12.54
C ARG A 98 7.22 -6.88 -12.61
N ASP A 99 6.41 -7.35 -13.55
CA ASP A 99 6.33 -8.76 -13.89
C ASP A 99 7.27 -9.09 -15.06
N ALA A 100 7.90 -10.25 -14.98
CA ALA A 100 8.62 -10.92 -16.04
C ALA A 100 7.92 -12.25 -16.33
N GLY A 101 7.67 -12.55 -17.60
CA GLY A 101 7.02 -13.80 -18.03
C GLY A 101 8.05 -14.73 -18.65
N LEU A 102 7.99 -16.01 -18.29
CA LEU A 102 8.93 -17.00 -18.77
C LEU A 102 8.20 -18.27 -19.20
N PHE A 103 8.62 -18.80 -20.34
CA PHE A 103 8.23 -20.10 -20.86
C PHE A 103 9.47 -20.86 -21.29
N GLN A 104 9.52 -22.13 -20.96
CA GLN A 104 10.51 -23.07 -21.43
C GLN A 104 9.82 -24.35 -21.88
N PHE A 105 10.14 -24.77 -23.09
CA PHE A 105 9.83 -26.09 -23.60
C PHE A 105 11.13 -26.87 -23.76
N TYR A 106 11.19 -28.07 -23.19
CA TYR A 106 12.32 -28.98 -23.34
C TYR A 106 11.84 -30.37 -23.77
N ALA A 107 12.40 -30.87 -24.87
CA ALA A 107 12.19 -32.23 -25.35
C ALA A 107 13.52 -32.95 -25.53
N LYS A 108 13.59 -34.17 -24.97
CA LYS A 108 14.75 -35.06 -25.09
C LYS A 108 14.68 -35.77 -26.45
N GLY A 109 15.65 -35.51 -27.32
CA GLY A 109 15.76 -36.17 -28.62
C GLY A 109 16.22 -37.63 -28.46
N SER A 110 15.68 -38.54 -29.28
CA SER A 110 16.08 -39.96 -29.26
C SER A 110 17.49 -40.18 -29.84
N HIS A 111 17.93 -39.41 -30.85
CA HIS A 111 19.20 -39.71 -31.53
C HIS A 111 20.00 -38.54 -32.14
N THR A 112 19.52 -37.29 -32.23
CA THR A 112 20.35 -36.24 -32.89
C THR A 112 20.29 -34.81 -32.36
N VAL A 113 19.23 -34.28 -31.74
CA VAL A 113 19.25 -32.91 -31.17
C VAL A 113 18.26 -32.78 -30.01
N GLU A 114 18.70 -32.34 -28.83
CA GLU A 114 17.82 -31.88 -27.75
C GLU A 114 17.15 -30.56 -28.18
N ARG A 115 15.82 -30.44 -28.04
CA ARG A 115 15.11 -29.21 -28.43
C ARG A 115 14.72 -28.44 -27.19
N CYS A 116 15.24 -27.21 -27.07
CA CYS A 116 14.90 -26.29 -26.00
C CYS A 116 14.44 -24.94 -26.57
N ASN A 117 13.18 -24.58 -26.35
CA ASN A 117 12.64 -23.29 -26.78
C ASN A 117 12.35 -22.43 -25.55
N TRP A 118 12.73 -21.15 -25.61
CA TRP A 118 12.45 -20.18 -24.56
C TRP A 118 11.63 -19.02 -25.08
N ILE A 119 10.68 -18.54 -24.26
CA ILE A 119 10.03 -17.25 -24.48
C ILE A 119 10.15 -16.45 -23.20
N PHE A 120 10.70 -15.25 -23.38
CA PHE A 120 10.85 -14.27 -22.31
C PHE A 120 9.99 -13.05 -22.60
N ILE A 121 9.28 -12.55 -21.58
CA ILE A 121 8.43 -11.36 -21.64
C ILE A 121 8.91 -10.38 -20.58
N ASN A 122 9.24 -9.15 -21.00
CA ASN A 122 9.53 -8.02 -20.11
C ASN A 122 10.64 -8.26 -19.04
N LEU A 123 11.75 -8.87 -19.44
CA LEU A 123 12.91 -9.07 -18.56
C LEU A 123 13.64 -7.75 -18.23
N PRO A 124 14.37 -7.70 -17.09
CA PRO A 124 15.37 -6.67 -16.84
C PRO A 124 16.40 -6.60 -17.99
N GLU A 125 16.80 -5.40 -18.38
CA GLU A 125 17.75 -5.18 -19.48
C GLU A 125 19.11 -5.84 -19.22
N THR A 126 19.58 -5.80 -17.97
CA THR A 126 20.81 -6.49 -17.54
C THR A 126 20.72 -8.00 -17.71
N LEU A 127 19.55 -8.60 -17.43
CA LEU A 127 19.32 -10.02 -17.58
C LEU A 127 19.20 -10.39 -19.06
N GLU A 128 18.56 -9.55 -19.86
CA GLU A 128 18.43 -9.76 -21.31
C GLU A 128 19.80 -9.79 -21.99
N GLN A 129 20.71 -8.87 -21.63
CA GLN A 129 22.08 -8.85 -22.14
C GLN A 129 22.85 -10.12 -21.77
N ARG A 130 22.79 -10.53 -20.50
CA ARG A 130 23.43 -11.76 -20.02
C ARG A 130 22.87 -13.01 -20.69
N LEU A 131 21.54 -13.09 -20.86
CA LEU A 131 20.91 -14.20 -21.58
C LEU A 131 21.32 -14.21 -23.05
N ALA A 132 21.41 -13.05 -23.71
CA ALA A 132 21.86 -12.96 -25.09
C ALA A 132 23.31 -13.45 -25.24
N GLU A 133 24.19 -13.20 -24.28
CA GLU A 133 25.55 -13.74 -24.26
C GLU A 133 25.55 -15.26 -24.08
N VAL A 134 24.83 -15.78 -23.08
CA VAL A 134 24.76 -17.21 -22.79
C VAL A 134 24.13 -18.01 -23.95
N LEU A 135 23.16 -17.42 -24.64
CA LEU A 135 22.44 -18.07 -25.74
C LEU A 135 23.10 -17.88 -27.12
N LYS A 136 24.08 -16.97 -27.25
CA LYS A 136 24.81 -16.76 -28.52
C LYS A 136 25.71 -17.94 -28.90
N ASP A 137 26.35 -18.55 -27.91
CA ASP A 137 27.31 -19.65 -28.11
C ASP A 137 26.64 -21.04 -28.00
N ALA A 138 25.31 -21.08 -27.86
CA ALA A 138 24.56 -22.27 -27.53
C ALA A 138 24.07 -23.06 -28.76
N GLU A 139 24.95 -23.32 -29.74
CA GLU A 139 24.70 -24.36 -30.74
C GLU A 139 24.70 -25.73 -30.05
N GLY A 140 23.52 -26.16 -29.58
CA GLY A 140 23.35 -27.39 -28.81
C GLY A 140 23.29 -27.13 -27.31
N ILE A 141 22.18 -26.54 -26.84
CA ILE A 141 21.90 -26.37 -25.40
C ILE A 141 21.87 -27.75 -24.74
N GLU A 142 22.94 -28.11 -24.03
CA GLU A 142 22.95 -29.26 -23.15
C GLU A 142 21.87 -29.10 -22.07
N CYS A 143 21.20 -30.20 -21.71
CA CYS A 143 20.21 -30.28 -20.64
C CYS A 143 20.61 -29.54 -19.33
N ASP A 144 21.90 -29.45 -19.02
CA ASP A 144 22.42 -28.86 -17.78
C ASP A 144 22.33 -27.33 -17.77
N LEU A 145 22.46 -26.68 -18.93
CA LEU A 145 22.35 -25.22 -19.09
C LEU A 145 20.92 -24.73 -18.80
N GLN A 146 19.92 -25.58 -18.97
CA GLN A 146 18.52 -25.23 -18.78
C GLN A 146 18.14 -24.96 -17.33
N PHE A 147 18.68 -25.77 -16.41
CA PHE A 147 18.52 -25.53 -14.97
C PHE A 147 19.22 -24.23 -14.57
N GLN A 148 20.42 -24.01 -15.11
CA GLN A 148 21.20 -22.81 -14.83
C GLN A 148 20.51 -21.53 -15.32
N ILE A 149 19.86 -21.54 -16.49
CA ILE A 149 19.10 -20.38 -17.00
C ILE A 149 17.96 -20.01 -16.05
N ASN A 150 17.17 -20.99 -15.58
CA ASN A 150 16.09 -20.73 -14.62
C ASN A 150 16.62 -20.12 -13.31
N ALA A 151 17.67 -20.72 -12.73
CA ALA A 151 18.28 -20.21 -11.53
C ALA A 151 18.87 -18.80 -11.72
N MET A 152 19.51 -18.54 -12.86
CA MET A 152 20.05 -17.23 -13.21
C MET A 152 18.95 -16.17 -13.29
N VAL A 153 17.82 -16.45 -13.95
CA VAL A 153 16.69 -15.52 -14.07
C VAL A 153 16.15 -15.15 -12.69
N LEU A 154 15.91 -16.16 -11.84
CA LEU A 154 15.38 -15.96 -10.48
C LEU A 154 16.35 -15.16 -9.60
N LEU A 155 17.65 -15.49 -9.64
CA LEU A 155 18.65 -14.78 -8.86
C LEU A 155 18.85 -13.33 -9.33
N ASP A 156 18.86 -13.09 -10.65
CA ASP A 156 19.03 -11.73 -11.19
C ASP A 156 17.85 -10.83 -10.80
N ALA A 157 16.62 -11.36 -10.85
CA ALA A 157 15.41 -10.67 -10.39
C ALA A 157 15.44 -10.31 -8.89
N THR A 158 16.29 -10.95 -8.09
CA THR A 158 16.42 -10.67 -6.65
C THR A 158 17.27 -9.42 -6.36
N LYS A 159 18.17 -9.03 -7.27
CA LYS A 159 19.25 -8.07 -6.99
C LYS A 159 18.76 -6.72 -6.44
N ASP A 160 17.70 -6.19 -7.02
CA ASP A 160 17.20 -4.84 -6.70
C ASP A 160 16.31 -4.80 -5.45
N TRP A 161 15.81 -5.95 -4.97
CA TRP A 161 14.98 -6.01 -3.76
C TRP A 161 15.72 -5.51 -2.53
N LYS A 162 17.02 -5.82 -2.39
CA LYS A 162 17.84 -5.31 -1.28
C LYS A 162 17.85 -3.78 -1.23
N ILE A 163 18.12 -3.15 -2.37
CA ILE A 163 18.23 -1.70 -2.47
C ILE A 163 16.86 -1.06 -2.23
N TYR A 164 15.80 -1.68 -2.75
CA TYR A 164 14.45 -1.19 -2.55
C TYR A 164 13.99 -1.29 -1.09
N VAL A 165 14.20 -2.44 -0.42
CA VAL A 165 13.84 -2.59 0.99
C VAL A 165 14.63 -1.62 1.87
N ASN A 166 15.92 -1.41 1.60
CA ASN A 166 16.70 -0.38 2.31
C ASN A 166 16.09 1.03 2.14
N PHE A 167 15.64 1.36 0.93
CA PHE A 167 14.95 2.63 0.69
C PHE A 167 13.64 2.75 1.49
N LEU A 168 12.86 1.68 1.59
CA LEU A 168 11.61 1.67 2.36
C LEU A 168 11.86 1.83 3.86
N GLU A 169 12.90 1.19 4.40
CA GLU A 169 13.30 1.38 5.81
C GLU A 169 13.72 2.82 6.09
N GLU A 170 14.49 3.43 5.17
CA GLU A 170 14.90 4.83 5.27
C GLU A 170 13.71 5.79 5.16
N PHE A 171 12.81 5.51 4.22
CA PHE A 171 11.57 6.27 4.06
C PHE A 171 10.71 6.19 5.32
N PHE A 172 10.57 5.01 5.91
CA PHE A 172 9.86 4.83 7.18
C PHE A 172 10.50 5.64 8.31
N ARG A 173 11.83 5.62 8.42
CA ARG A 173 12.56 6.42 9.43
C ARG A 173 12.26 7.91 9.29
N ARG A 174 12.34 8.46 8.07
CA ARG A 174 12.03 9.88 7.80
C ARG A 174 10.58 10.23 8.12
N LEU A 175 9.64 9.32 7.80
CA LEU A 175 8.24 9.50 8.14
C LEU A 175 8.02 9.61 9.66
N LEU A 176 8.78 8.84 10.45
CA LEU A 176 8.75 8.94 11.91
C LEU A 176 9.40 10.23 12.43
N GLU A 177 10.52 10.66 11.83
CA GLU A 177 11.22 11.88 12.25
C GLU A 177 10.36 13.13 12.06
N VAL A 178 9.67 13.24 10.93
CA VAL A 178 8.83 14.40 10.58
C VAL A 178 7.50 14.40 11.33
N GLY A 179 6.88 13.24 11.53
CA GLY A 179 5.52 13.15 12.11
C GLY A 179 5.43 13.10 13.64
N PHE A 180 6.51 12.72 14.36
CA PHE A 180 6.46 12.44 15.80
C PHE A 180 7.27 13.37 16.70
N TYR A 181 8.38 13.92 16.21
CA TYR A 181 9.24 14.80 17.00
C TYR A 181 8.82 16.27 16.93
N THR A 182 7.84 16.60 16.08
CA THR A 182 7.19 17.91 16.09
C THR A 182 6.19 18.00 17.25
N LYS A 183 6.73 18.36 18.42
CA LYS A 183 6.05 18.88 19.63
C LYS A 183 5.19 17.89 20.44
N VAL A 184 5.86 17.23 21.39
CA VAL A 184 5.25 16.60 22.59
C VAL A 184 4.84 17.66 23.62
N ASP A 185 5.50 18.81 23.65
CA ASP A 185 5.03 19.99 24.36
C ASP A 185 3.94 20.65 23.52
N GLY A 186 2.68 20.48 23.95
CA GLY A 186 1.50 20.91 23.21
C GLY A 186 1.51 22.39 22.79
N PRO A 187 0.55 22.82 21.96
CA PRO A 187 0.50 24.19 21.48
C PRO A 187 0.48 25.17 22.64
N THR A 188 1.59 25.88 22.81
CA THR A 188 1.69 26.99 23.79
C THR A 188 0.99 28.24 23.28
N ASN A 189 0.62 28.28 21.99
CA ASN A 189 -0.14 29.35 21.37
C ASN A 189 -1.15 28.78 20.35
N SER A 190 -2.24 29.51 20.13
CA SER A 190 -3.23 29.27 19.08
C SER A 190 -2.57 29.32 17.69
N GLY A 191 -2.08 28.16 17.22
CA GLY A 191 -1.33 28.04 15.97
C GLY A 191 -0.27 26.93 15.94
N ASP A 192 0.02 26.26 17.06
CA ASP A 192 1.09 25.26 17.11
C ASP A 192 0.64 23.83 16.75
N ILE A 193 0.90 23.49 15.49
CA ILE A 193 1.22 22.16 14.92
C ILE A 193 0.41 20.96 15.46
N ASN A 194 -0.69 20.75 14.74
CA ASN A 194 -1.37 19.47 14.55
C ASN A 194 -0.33 18.37 14.21
N ALA A 195 -0.37 17.23 14.90
CA ALA A 195 -0.04 15.99 14.20
C ALA A 195 -1.04 15.90 13.04
N ASP A 196 -0.61 16.32 11.85
CA ASP A 196 -1.53 16.57 10.76
C ASP A 196 -2.11 15.23 10.30
N PHE A 197 -3.43 15.17 10.06
CA PHE A 197 -4.09 13.98 9.53
C PHE A 197 -3.40 13.47 8.25
N SER A 198 -2.69 14.36 7.55
CA SER A 198 -1.78 14.05 6.45
C SER A 198 -0.73 12.98 6.80
N ASP A 199 -0.12 13.00 7.98
CA ASP A 199 0.98 12.08 8.32
C ASP A 199 0.48 10.68 8.68
N ILE A 200 -0.69 10.59 9.33
CA ILE A 200 -1.41 9.32 9.52
C ILE A 200 -1.77 8.72 8.16
N ARG A 201 -2.27 9.56 7.23
CA ARG A 201 -2.61 9.11 5.87
C ARG A 201 -1.38 8.62 5.12
N LYS A 202 -0.23 9.31 5.20
CA LYS A 202 1.03 8.86 4.60
C LYS A 202 1.49 7.51 5.19
N LEU A 203 1.39 7.35 6.50
CA LEU A 203 1.74 6.10 7.18
C LEU A 203 0.82 4.93 6.76
N GLN A 204 -0.47 5.19 6.60
CA GLN A 204 -1.41 4.20 6.10
C GLN A 204 -1.09 3.80 4.65
N LEU A 205 -0.92 4.77 3.75
CA LEU A 205 -0.54 4.53 2.35
C LEU A 205 0.77 3.75 2.24
N PHE A 206 1.75 4.09 3.08
CA PHE A 206 3.01 3.36 3.18
C PHE A 206 2.79 1.92 3.65
N THR A 207 1.95 1.69 4.66
CA THR A 207 1.63 0.35 5.18
C THR A 207 0.93 -0.51 4.13
N ASP A 208 -0.03 0.06 3.38
CA ASP A 208 -0.73 -0.66 2.31
C ASP A 208 0.21 -1.03 1.17
N LYS A 209 1.13 -0.13 0.82
CA LYS A 209 2.21 -0.44 -0.12
C LYS A 209 3.10 -1.58 0.37
N LEU A 210 3.52 -1.57 1.64
CA LEU A 210 4.31 -2.67 2.22
C LEU A 210 3.59 -4.02 2.14
N ARG A 211 2.26 -4.04 2.34
CA ARG A 211 1.45 -5.26 2.19
C ARG A 211 1.45 -5.77 0.74
N GLY A 212 1.35 -4.88 -0.25
CA GLY A 212 1.46 -5.27 -1.66
C GLY A 212 2.83 -5.88 -2.00
N LEU A 213 3.90 -5.32 -1.44
CA LEU A 213 5.26 -5.85 -1.61
C LEU A 213 5.46 -7.18 -0.87
N HIS A 214 4.91 -7.31 0.34
CA HIS A 214 4.89 -8.57 1.10
C HIS A 214 4.27 -9.68 0.27
N GLN A 215 3.08 -9.44 -0.29
CA GLN A 215 2.42 -10.41 -1.16
C GLN A 215 3.26 -10.73 -2.40
N SER A 216 3.85 -9.73 -3.05
CA SER A 216 4.69 -9.93 -4.25
C SER A 216 5.90 -10.83 -3.96
N ILE A 217 6.60 -10.60 -2.85
CA ILE A 217 7.76 -11.41 -2.45
C ILE A 217 7.32 -12.82 -2.04
N ARG A 218 6.17 -12.96 -1.38
CA ARG A 218 5.60 -14.26 -1.03
C ARG A 218 5.28 -15.10 -2.27
N LEU A 219 4.69 -14.50 -3.30
CA LEU A 219 4.42 -15.20 -4.56
C LEU A 219 5.71 -15.68 -5.25
N ASN A 220 6.78 -14.90 -5.19
CA ASN A 220 8.09 -15.33 -5.68
C ASN A 220 8.67 -16.51 -4.87
N LEU A 221 8.47 -16.53 -3.55
CA LEU A 221 8.89 -17.65 -2.70
C LEU A 221 8.16 -18.94 -3.08
N ASP A 222 6.84 -18.85 -3.26
CA ASP A 222 6.01 -20.00 -3.63
C ASP A 222 6.41 -20.52 -5.02
N LEU A 223 6.68 -19.62 -5.98
CA LEU A 223 7.25 -19.96 -7.28
C LEU A 223 8.60 -20.70 -7.14
N GLY A 224 9.52 -20.15 -6.35
CA GLY A 224 10.84 -20.74 -6.17
C GLY A 224 10.78 -22.15 -5.56
N ALA A 225 9.94 -22.34 -4.54
CA ALA A 225 9.72 -23.64 -3.93
C ALA A 225 9.07 -24.63 -4.90
N GLY A 226 8.04 -24.19 -5.64
CA GLY A 226 7.33 -25.02 -6.62
C GLY A 226 8.23 -25.46 -7.77
N LEU A 227 9.05 -24.55 -8.29
CA LEU A 227 10.01 -24.85 -9.35
C LEU A 227 11.10 -25.82 -8.86
N GLN A 228 11.65 -25.58 -7.66
CA GLN A 228 12.65 -26.45 -7.06
C GLN A 228 12.12 -27.88 -6.90
N GLN A 229 10.92 -28.01 -6.33
CA GLN A 229 10.26 -29.31 -6.17
C GLN A 229 10.05 -30.01 -7.52
N SER A 230 9.50 -29.29 -8.50
CA SER A 230 9.15 -29.86 -9.80
C SER A 230 10.40 -30.33 -10.56
N MET A 231 11.48 -29.55 -10.53
CA MET A 231 12.76 -29.94 -11.13
C MET A 231 13.38 -31.15 -10.43
N ASN A 232 13.26 -31.25 -9.09
CA ASN A 232 13.73 -32.42 -8.35
C ASN A 232 12.92 -33.69 -8.67
N ASP A 233 11.61 -33.58 -8.83
CA ASP A 233 10.75 -34.72 -9.14
C ASP A 233 10.97 -35.22 -10.59
N MET A 234 11.23 -34.31 -11.52
CA MET A 234 11.67 -34.65 -12.88
C MET A 234 13.06 -35.31 -12.86
N GLY A 235 13.95 -34.88 -11.96
CA GLY A 235 15.26 -35.50 -11.79
C GLY A 235 15.21 -36.95 -11.29
N LYS A 236 14.17 -37.33 -10.54
CA LYS A 236 14.00 -38.70 -10.02
C LYS A 236 13.38 -39.68 -11.03
N THR A 237 12.61 -39.17 -12.00
CA THR A 237 11.78 -39.99 -12.92
C THR A 237 12.48 -40.34 -14.22
N SER A 238 13.55 -39.64 -14.56
CA SER A 238 14.45 -40.01 -15.66
C SER A 238 15.35 -41.16 -15.21
N ASP A 239 15.65 -42.14 -16.08
CA ASP A 239 16.78 -43.07 -15.92
C ASP A 239 18.09 -42.27 -15.98
N MET A 240 18.42 -41.58 -14.88
CA MET A 240 19.30 -40.41 -14.83
C MET A 240 20.65 -40.77 -14.20
N THR A 241 21.45 -41.57 -14.91
CA THR A 241 22.74 -42.10 -14.41
C THR A 241 23.98 -41.27 -14.80
N SER A 242 23.84 -40.13 -15.47
CA SER A 242 24.99 -39.27 -15.81
C SER A 242 25.38 -38.36 -14.64
N SER A 243 26.62 -38.47 -14.15
CA SER A 243 27.17 -37.66 -13.06
C SER A 243 27.10 -36.14 -13.30
N ALA A 244 27.24 -35.69 -14.55
CA ALA A 244 27.16 -34.27 -14.93
C ALA A 244 25.80 -33.64 -14.59
N ARG A 245 24.69 -34.29 -14.96
CA ARG A 245 23.32 -33.79 -14.70
C ARG A 245 22.96 -33.77 -13.21
N SER A 246 23.52 -34.70 -12.44
CA SER A 246 23.37 -34.69 -10.98
C SER A 246 24.03 -33.45 -10.36
N SER A 247 25.22 -33.09 -10.84
CA SER A 247 25.92 -31.88 -10.41
C SER A 247 25.19 -30.60 -10.83
N ALA A 248 24.61 -30.56 -12.04
CA ALA A 248 23.82 -29.42 -12.49
C ALA A 248 22.55 -29.21 -11.64
N LEU A 249 21.85 -30.30 -11.28
CA LEU A 249 20.68 -30.25 -10.40
C LEU A 249 21.06 -29.83 -8.97
N GLU A 250 22.20 -30.27 -8.46
CA GLU A 250 22.71 -29.84 -7.15
C GLU A 250 23.05 -28.34 -7.16
N SER A 251 23.78 -27.87 -8.17
CA SER A 251 24.08 -26.44 -8.36
C SER A 251 22.81 -25.60 -8.47
N PHE A 252 21.82 -26.07 -9.23
CA PHE A 252 20.50 -25.46 -9.31
C PHE A 252 19.83 -25.38 -7.92
N ASN A 253 19.80 -26.48 -7.17
CA ASN A 253 19.23 -26.50 -5.83
C ASN A 253 19.93 -25.53 -4.87
N SER A 254 21.26 -25.42 -4.91
CA SER A 254 22.02 -24.44 -4.13
C SER A 254 21.61 -23.00 -4.49
N GLN A 255 21.46 -22.71 -5.78
CA GLN A 255 21.01 -21.39 -6.25
C GLN A 255 19.55 -21.08 -5.87
N MET A 256 18.67 -22.08 -5.94
CA MET A 256 17.27 -21.94 -5.50
C MET A 256 17.17 -21.70 -3.99
N ASN A 257 17.97 -22.39 -3.19
CA ASN A 257 18.05 -22.16 -1.76
C ASN A 257 18.51 -20.73 -1.45
N MET A 258 19.48 -20.20 -2.21
CA MET A 258 19.90 -18.81 -2.09
C MET A 258 18.77 -17.84 -2.44
N PHE A 259 18.07 -18.05 -3.56
CA PHE A 259 16.92 -17.25 -3.96
C PHE A 259 15.82 -17.23 -2.88
N ILE A 260 15.44 -18.41 -2.37
CA ILE A 260 14.42 -18.57 -1.33
C ILE A 260 14.87 -17.88 -0.05
N TRP A 261 16.14 -18.05 0.35
CA TRP A 261 16.68 -17.42 1.55
C TRP A 261 16.65 -15.89 1.44
N GLN A 262 17.10 -15.31 0.32
CA GLN A 262 17.09 -13.86 0.09
C GLN A 262 15.68 -13.28 0.16
N HIS A 263 14.70 -13.92 -0.50
CA HIS A 263 13.31 -13.47 -0.47
C HIS A 263 12.70 -13.61 0.94
N ARG A 264 13.01 -14.66 1.70
CA ARG A 264 12.58 -14.79 3.12
C ARG A 264 13.14 -13.66 3.98
N THR A 265 14.41 -13.29 3.77
CA THR A 265 15.01 -12.15 4.47
C THR A 265 14.31 -10.84 4.12
N HIS A 266 14.01 -10.58 2.84
CA HIS A 266 13.26 -9.39 2.44
C HIS A 266 11.84 -9.38 3.01
N LEU A 267 11.17 -10.52 3.04
CA LEU A 267 9.84 -10.67 3.63
C LEU A 267 9.83 -10.30 5.11
N GLY A 268 10.75 -10.88 5.91
CA GLY A 268 10.84 -10.59 7.34
C GLY A 268 11.14 -9.12 7.65
N ARG A 269 11.93 -8.44 6.80
CA ARG A 269 12.18 -7.00 6.92
C ARG A 269 10.92 -6.18 6.66
N ILE A 270 10.14 -6.53 5.64
CA ILE A 270 8.86 -5.88 5.33
C ILE A 270 7.84 -6.14 6.45
N GLU A 271 7.76 -7.36 6.98
CA GLU A 271 6.88 -7.69 8.11
C GLU A 271 7.23 -6.86 9.35
N SER A 272 8.52 -6.68 9.63
CA SER A 272 8.98 -5.80 10.70
C SER A 272 8.54 -4.35 10.48
N LEU A 273 8.66 -3.83 9.26
CA LEU A 273 8.18 -2.48 8.93
C LEU A 273 6.66 -2.34 9.09
N ILE A 274 5.87 -3.33 8.64
CA ILE A 274 4.41 -3.33 8.80
C ILE A 274 4.05 -3.32 10.29
N ALA A 275 4.64 -4.20 11.10
CA ALA A 275 4.37 -4.28 12.53
C ALA A 275 4.73 -2.98 13.25
N ARG A 276 5.87 -2.36 12.90
CA ARG A 276 6.28 -1.06 13.45
C ARG A 276 5.32 0.05 13.04
N ALA A 277 4.92 0.12 11.77
CA ALA A 277 3.97 1.11 11.27
C ALA A 277 2.60 0.99 11.96
N GLN A 278 2.14 -0.24 12.23
CA GLN A 278 0.91 -0.49 12.99
C GLN A 278 1.03 -0.05 14.46
N GLY A 279 2.13 -0.39 15.13
CA GLY A 279 2.36 0.06 16.52
C GLY A 279 2.41 1.58 16.63
N VAL A 280 3.04 2.23 15.67
CA VAL A 280 3.09 3.69 15.54
C VAL A 280 1.69 4.27 15.30
N SER A 281 0.90 3.70 14.39
CA SER A 281 -0.48 4.14 14.13
C SER A 281 -1.36 4.02 15.39
N SER A 282 -1.21 2.92 16.13
CA SER A 282 -1.93 2.72 17.40
C SER A 282 -1.55 3.76 18.45
N LEU A 283 -0.26 4.09 18.57
CA LEU A 283 0.22 5.12 19.48
C LEU A 283 -0.40 6.49 19.14
N ILE A 284 -0.45 6.85 17.86
CA ILE A 284 -1.06 8.12 17.42
C ILE A 284 -2.53 8.16 17.82
N GLN A 285 -3.28 7.08 17.55
CA GLN A 285 -4.70 7.03 17.89
C GLN A 285 -4.91 7.21 19.40
N SER A 286 -4.11 6.54 20.23
CA SER A 286 -4.18 6.72 21.70
C SER A 286 -3.87 8.15 22.14
N ILE A 287 -2.88 8.82 21.53
CA ILE A 287 -2.55 10.22 21.82
C ILE A 287 -3.72 11.13 21.44
N LEU A 288 -4.34 10.91 20.28
CA LEU A 288 -5.51 11.67 19.82
C LEU A 288 -6.71 11.48 20.75
N ASP A 289 -6.96 10.26 21.22
CA ASP A 289 -8.03 9.95 22.15
C ASP A 289 -7.81 10.66 23.50
N ILE A 290 -6.58 10.63 24.03
CA ILE A 290 -6.21 11.35 25.27
C ILE A 290 -6.41 12.87 25.10
N ARG A 291 -5.97 13.45 23.98
CA ARG A 291 -6.14 14.89 23.70
C ARG A 291 -7.61 15.28 23.57
N THR A 292 -8.42 14.44 22.95
CA THR A 292 -9.87 14.67 22.81
C THR A 292 -10.55 14.61 24.17
N ALA A 293 -10.15 13.67 25.03
CA ALA A 293 -10.61 13.59 26.41
C ALA A 293 -10.20 14.83 27.23
N ASP A 294 -8.94 15.27 27.16
CA ASP A 294 -8.44 16.46 27.89
C ASP A 294 -9.09 17.76 27.39
N SER A 295 -9.31 17.90 26.08
CA SER A 295 -10.07 19.04 25.55
C SER A 295 -11.52 19.02 26.03
N SER A 296 -12.14 17.85 26.11
CA SER A 296 -13.52 17.71 26.59
C SER A 296 -13.64 18.03 28.07
N THR A 297 -12.68 17.61 28.91
CA THR A 297 -12.68 17.96 30.34
C THR A 297 -12.51 19.46 30.55
N ARG A 298 -11.61 20.12 29.80
CA ARG A 298 -11.42 21.59 29.84
C ARG A 298 -12.65 22.36 29.38
N ILE A 299 -13.32 21.89 28.32
CA ILE A 299 -14.58 22.50 27.86
C ILE A 299 -15.66 22.31 28.93
N ASN A 300 -15.79 21.12 29.49
CA ASN A 300 -16.78 20.85 30.54
C ASN A 300 -16.54 21.70 31.79
N SER A 301 -15.28 21.91 32.21
CA SER A 301 -14.98 22.80 33.33
C SER A 301 -15.30 24.26 32.99
N ALA A 302 -14.93 24.75 31.81
CA ALA A 302 -15.26 26.10 31.39
C ALA A 302 -16.78 26.32 31.27
N VAL A 303 -17.52 25.33 30.77
CA VAL A 303 -18.99 25.35 30.71
C VAL A 303 -19.60 25.34 32.11
N HIS A 304 -19.02 24.58 33.04
CA HIS A 304 -19.44 24.59 34.45
C HIS A 304 -19.26 25.99 35.05
N ASP A 305 -18.09 26.61 34.88
CA ASP A 305 -17.80 27.95 35.38
C ASP A 305 -18.72 29.02 34.77
N ILE A 306 -18.98 28.95 33.45
CA ILE A 306 -19.94 29.84 32.76
C ILE A 306 -21.37 29.64 33.31
N THR A 307 -21.75 28.39 33.58
CA THR A 307 -23.07 28.07 34.13
C THR A 307 -23.21 28.63 35.55
N GLU A 308 -22.18 28.51 36.37
CA GLU A 308 -22.14 29.08 37.72
C GLU A 308 -22.24 30.62 37.70
N GLN A 309 -21.44 31.27 36.85
CA GLN A 309 -21.52 32.73 36.65
C GLN A 309 -22.92 33.16 36.16
N GLY A 310 -23.50 32.44 35.19
CA GLY A 310 -24.85 32.72 34.70
C GLY A 310 -25.94 32.52 35.77
N MET A 311 -25.74 31.60 36.72
CA MET A 311 -26.63 31.45 37.88
C MET A 311 -26.50 32.63 38.85
N GLU A 312 -25.29 33.14 39.08
CA GLU A 312 -25.07 34.32 39.92
C GLU A 312 -25.65 35.59 39.29
N GLU A 313 -25.42 35.82 38.00
CA GLU A 313 -26.00 36.94 37.25
C GLU A 313 -27.54 36.88 37.28
N ASN A 314 -28.13 35.69 37.08
CA ASN A 314 -29.58 35.54 37.19
C ASN A 314 -30.12 35.87 38.59
N LYS A 315 -29.40 35.51 39.66
CA LYS A 315 -29.77 35.91 41.03
C LYS A 315 -29.71 37.44 41.18
N LEU A 316 -28.69 38.08 40.60
CA LEU A 316 -28.52 39.54 40.65
C LEU A 316 -29.63 40.26 39.89
N ILE A 317 -29.94 39.81 38.66
CA ILE A 317 -31.04 40.32 37.83
C ILE A 317 -32.37 40.18 38.54
N LYS A 318 -32.63 39.03 39.18
CA LYS A 318 -33.86 38.82 39.95
C LYS A 318 -33.99 39.82 41.11
N ARG A 319 -32.89 40.11 41.82
CA ARG A 319 -32.86 41.13 42.88
C ARG A 319 -33.09 42.54 42.32
N LEU A 320 -32.39 42.92 41.25
CA LEU A 320 -32.55 44.22 40.59
C LEU A 320 -33.98 44.41 40.06
N THR A 321 -34.57 43.38 39.47
CA THR A 321 -35.97 43.40 38.98
C THR A 321 -36.94 43.59 40.15
N HIS A 322 -36.73 42.87 41.25
CA HIS A 322 -37.55 43.02 42.45
C HIS A 322 -37.46 44.43 43.04
N GLN A 323 -36.24 44.97 43.17
CA GLN A 323 -36.02 46.32 43.66
C GLN A 323 -36.64 47.37 42.72
N SER A 324 -36.44 47.22 41.40
CA SER A 324 -37.06 48.09 40.39
C SER A 324 -38.60 48.07 40.45
N THR A 325 -39.22 46.91 40.72
CA THR A 325 -40.68 46.85 40.95
C THR A 325 -41.11 47.57 42.22
N GLN A 326 -40.31 47.52 43.30
CA GLN A 326 -40.59 48.27 44.52
C GLN A 326 -40.45 49.77 44.29
N ASP A 327 -39.39 50.21 43.62
CA ASP A 327 -39.18 51.62 43.27
C ASP A 327 -40.30 52.13 42.36
N THR A 328 -40.73 51.35 41.37
CA THR A 328 -41.89 51.67 40.52
C THR A 328 -43.16 51.83 41.35
N ARG A 329 -43.37 50.98 42.37
CA ARG A 329 -44.51 51.08 43.27
C ARG A 329 -44.44 52.35 44.14
N ALA A 330 -43.27 52.66 44.69
CA ALA A 330 -43.05 53.88 45.46
C ALA A 330 -43.27 55.13 44.60
N MET A 331 -42.75 55.14 43.37
CA MET A 331 -42.91 56.22 42.41
C MET A 331 -44.37 56.42 42.01
N LYS A 332 -45.16 55.33 41.84
CA LYS A 332 -46.62 55.40 41.65
C LYS A 332 -47.32 56.05 42.84
N VAL A 333 -46.93 55.74 44.08
CA VAL A 333 -47.51 56.35 45.29
C VAL A 333 -47.16 57.83 45.35
N ILE A 334 -45.91 58.21 45.12
CA ILE A 334 -45.47 59.61 45.11
C ILE A 334 -46.21 60.41 44.03
N ALA A 335 -46.34 59.84 42.82
CA ALA A 335 -47.08 60.45 41.73
C ALA A 335 -48.57 60.62 42.07
N PHE A 336 -49.19 59.62 42.71
CA PHE A 336 -50.58 59.70 43.16
C PHE A 336 -50.80 60.77 44.24
N ILE A 337 -49.94 60.81 45.27
CA ILE A 337 -49.96 61.85 46.30
C ILE A 337 -49.80 63.22 45.65
N SER A 338 -48.82 63.38 44.76
CA SER A 338 -48.60 64.63 44.03
C SER A 338 -49.85 65.00 43.20
N ALA A 339 -50.46 64.06 42.46
CA ALA A 339 -51.65 64.33 41.67
C ALA A 339 -52.85 64.84 42.49
N ILE A 340 -52.96 64.46 43.77
CA ILE A 340 -54.03 64.92 44.67
C ILE A 340 -53.68 66.25 45.33
N PHE A 341 -52.50 66.33 45.93
CA PHE A 341 -52.14 67.47 46.78
C PHE A 341 -51.67 68.68 45.98
N LEU A 342 -51.15 68.48 44.77
CA LEU A 342 -50.58 69.56 43.95
C LEU A 342 -51.69 70.48 43.38
N PRO A 343 -52.83 69.99 42.83
CA PRO A 343 -53.98 70.84 42.52
C PRO A 343 -54.56 71.53 43.77
N SER A 344 -54.62 70.81 44.89
CA SER A 344 -55.16 71.31 46.15
C SER A 344 -54.33 72.46 46.73
N THR A 345 -53.00 72.36 46.67
CA THR A 345 -52.09 73.44 47.07
C THR A 345 -52.15 74.61 46.11
N PHE A 346 -52.28 74.38 44.80
CA PHE A 346 -52.52 75.47 43.84
C PHE A 346 -53.82 76.23 44.13
N VAL A 347 -54.91 75.55 44.47
CA VAL A 347 -56.18 76.18 44.87
C VAL A 347 -56.05 76.92 46.20
N ALA A 348 -55.38 76.35 47.19
CA ALA A 348 -55.16 77.01 48.50
C ALA A 348 -54.34 78.29 48.37
N VAL A 349 -53.23 78.25 47.61
CA VAL A 349 -52.41 79.43 47.31
C VAL A 349 -53.22 80.45 46.50
N GLY A 350 -54.00 80.00 45.51
CA GLY A 350 -54.88 80.86 44.71
C GLY A 350 -55.96 81.56 45.54
N LEU A 351 -56.60 80.85 46.49
CA LEU A 351 -57.57 81.39 47.43
C LEU A 351 -56.93 82.38 48.41
N GLN A 352 -55.72 82.09 48.90
CA GLN A 352 -54.98 82.99 49.78
C GLN A 352 -54.57 84.27 49.06
N TRP A 353 -54.16 84.16 47.79
CA TRP A 353 -53.89 85.31 46.92
C TRP A 353 -55.16 86.13 46.65
N TRP A 354 -56.29 85.47 46.42
CA TRP A 354 -57.59 86.12 46.22
C TRP A 354 -58.10 86.82 47.48
N TYR A 355 -57.93 86.23 48.66
CA TYR A 355 -58.27 86.82 49.95
C TYR A 355 -57.44 88.07 50.23
N PHE A 356 -56.14 88.05 49.92
CA PHE A 356 -55.26 89.20 50.06
C PHE A 356 -55.62 90.36 49.11
N ARG A 357 -56.15 90.04 47.91
CA ARG A 357 -56.57 91.02 46.91
C ARG A 357 -57.93 91.68 47.22
N ARG A 358 -58.73 91.08 48.10
CA ARG A 358 -60.06 91.59 48.51
C ARG A 358 -60.00 92.51 49.74
N GLN A 359 -58.84 92.64 50.38
CA GLN A 359 -58.58 93.58 51.49
C GLN A 359 -57.81 94.85 51.07
N ARG A 360 -57.66 95.08 49.75
CA ARG A 360 -57.39 96.40 49.18
C ARG A 360 -58.63 96.84 48.41
#